data_AF-S2YMZ3-F1
#
_entry.id   AF-S2YMZ3-F1
#
_cell.length_a   1.000
_cell.length_b   1.000
_cell.length_c   1.000
_cell.angle_alpha   90.00
_cell.angle_beta   90.00
_cell.angle_gamma   90.00
#
_symmetry.space_group_name_H-M   'P 1'
#
loop_
_entity.id
_entity.type
_entity.pdbx_description
1 polymer ?
#
loop_
_entity_poly.entity_id
_entity_poly.type
_entity_poly.pdbx_seq_one_letter_code
_entity_poly.pdbx_strand_id
1 'polypeptide(L)'
;MHGSKYRSELAAFYAHRWKLVPHLEGAWHSMPDGPGAPAYAPLNTAQGHVYFAGDHLNYMDAWQHGTISSARKVVTALHQRVLAS
;
A
#
# COMPACT_ATOMS: atom_id res chain seq x y z
N MET A 1 1.77 15.15 -27.95
CA MET A 1 1.01 14.46 -26.88
C MET A 1 -0.41 15.03 -26.65
N HIS A 2 -0.78 16.28 -26.97
CA HIS A 2 -2.19 16.73 -26.78
C HIS A 2 -2.91 17.39 -27.98
N GLY A 3 -2.27 17.50 -29.16
CA GLY A 3 -2.94 18.04 -30.36
C GLY A 3 -3.38 19.52 -30.24
N SER A 4 -3.98 20.07 -31.31
CA SER A 4 -4.40 21.48 -31.36
C SER A 4 -5.67 21.75 -30.55
N LYS A 5 -6.63 20.82 -30.55
CA LYS A 5 -7.93 20.96 -29.84
C LYS A 5 -7.82 21.03 -28.32
N TYR A 6 -6.84 20.35 -27.72
CA TYR A 6 -6.62 20.40 -26.27
C TYR A 6 -6.33 21.82 -25.76
N ARG A 7 -5.81 22.70 -26.63
CA ARG A 7 -5.49 24.08 -26.26
C ARG A 7 -6.68 25.04 -26.36
N SER A 8 -7.76 24.66 -27.04
CA SER A 8 -8.90 25.54 -27.32
C SER A 8 -10.20 25.14 -26.61
N GLU A 9 -10.36 23.88 -26.21
CA GLU A 9 -11.63 23.35 -25.67
C GLU A 9 -11.51 22.83 -24.21
N LEU A 10 -10.32 22.87 -23.60
CA LEU A 10 -10.11 22.39 -22.22
C LEU A 10 -10.66 23.39 -21.19
N ALA A 11 -11.75 23.02 -20.52
CA ALA A 11 -12.35 23.85 -19.48
C ALA A 11 -11.57 23.82 -18.14
N ALA A 12 -11.05 22.65 -17.73
CA ALA A 12 -10.28 22.47 -16.50
C ALA A 12 -9.42 21.20 -16.56
N PHE A 13 -8.38 21.15 -15.74
CA PHE A 13 -7.48 20.00 -15.60
C PHE A 13 -6.99 19.84 -14.16
N TYR A 14 -6.81 18.60 -13.73
CA TYR A 14 -6.18 18.26 -12.46
C TYR A 14 -5.13 17.16 -12.68
N ALA A 15 -3.96 17.33 -12.06
CA ALA A 15 -2.92 16.32 -12.01
C ALA A 15 -2.64 15.97 -10.56
N HIS A 16 -2.36 14.69 -10.32
CA HIS A 16 -1.96 14.18 -9.03
C HIS A 16 -0.59 13.52 -9.13
N ARG A 17 0.37 13.99 -8.33
CA ARG A 17 1.71 13.43 -8.27
C ARG A 17 1.96 12.88 -6.88
N TRP A 18 1.62 11.60 -6.68
CA TRP A 18 1.69 10.87 -5.41
C TRP A 18 2.92 11.19 -4.55
N LYS A 19 4.11 11.22 -5.17
CA LYS A 19 5.39 11.50 -4.49
C LYS A 19 5.47 12.86 -3.79
N LEU A 20 4.66 13.84 -4.19
CA LEU A 20 4.66 15.19 -3.62
C LEU A 20 3.51 15.44 -2.64
N VAL A 21 2.71 14.43 -2.33
CA VAL A 21 1.53 14.58 -1.49
C VAL A 21 1.89 14.15 -0.07
N PRO A 22 1.74 15.03 0.94
CA PRO A 22 1.99 14.68 2.33
C PRO A 22 1.21 13.43 2.75
N HIS A 23 1.81 12.59 3.58
CA HIS A 23 1.25 11.31 4.04
C HIS A 23 1.19 10.18 2.99
N LEU A 24 1.41 10.48 1.71
CA LEU A 24 1.54 9.46 0.65
C LEU A 24 3.00 9.29 0.24
N GLU A 25 3.66 10.39 -0.18
CA GLU A 25 5.10 10.48 -0.48
C GLU A 25 5.65 9.43 -1.49
N GLY A 26 4.74 8.67 -2.10
CA GLY A 26 4.98 7.56 -3.01
C GLY A 26 3.62 7.02 -3.48
N ALA A 27 3.62 6.33 -4.62
CA ALA A 27 2.40 5.68 -5.14
C ALA A 27 2.25 4.25 -4.59
N TRP A 28 3.36 3.52 -4.60
CA TRP A 28 3.57 2.18 -4.06
C TRP A 28 5.08 1.94 -3.96
N HIS A 29 5.50 0.84 -3.35
CA HIS A 29 6.93 0.55 -3.22
C HIS A 29 7.46 -0.20 -4.46
N SER A 30 8.78 -0.27 -4.61
CA SER A 30 9.38 -1.12 -5.63
C SER A 30 10.57 -1.80 -5.00
N MET A 31 10.31 -2.95 -4.38
CA MET A 31 11.34 -3.73 -3.70
C MET A 31 11.59 -5.02 -4.47
N PRO A 32 12.86 -5.31 -4.79
CA PRO A 32 13.26 -6.65 -5.21
C PRO A 32 12.78 -7.67 -4.16
N ASP A 33 12.31 -8.82 -4.62
CA ASP A 33 11.80 -9.93 -3.79
C ASP A 33 10.51 -9.62 -2.98
N GLY A 34 9.95 -8.43 -3.13
CA GLY A 34 8.66 -8.02 -2.58
C GLY A 34 8.58 -8.22 -1.06
N PRO A 35 7.46 -8.76 -0.51
CA PRO A 35 7.29 -8.94 0.93
C PRO A 35 8.24 -9.97 1.55
N GLY A 36 8.89 -10.80 0.73
CA GLY A 36 9.88 -11.80 1.17
C GLY A 36 11.29 -11.23 1.34
N ALA A 37 11.53 -9.99 0.90
CA ALA A 37 12.83 -9.33 1.05
C ALA A 37 13.23 -9.27 2.55
N PRO A 38 14.51 -9.44 2.91
CA PRO A 38 14.96 -9.39 4.31
C PRO A 38 14.54 -8.13 5.07
N ALA A 39 14.36 -7.01 4.37
CA ALA A 39 13.88 -5.75 4.96
C ALA A 39 12.37 -5.74 5.25
N TYR A 40 11.57 -6.53 4.54
CA TYR A 40 10.09 -6.55 4.65
C TYR A 40 9.56 -7.76 5.40
N ALA A 41 10.25 -8.90 5.34
CA ALA A 41 9.82 -10.12 6.00
C ALA A 41 9.54 -9.93 7.51
N PRO A 42 10.36 -9.19 8.29
CA PRO A 42 10.06 -8.93 9.70
C PRO A 42 8.83 -8.06 9.95
N LEU A 43 8.41 -7.25 8.97
CA LEU A 43 7.20 -6.40 9.07
C LEU A 43 5.91 -7.23 8.94
N ASN A 44 6.02 -8.45 8.42
CA ASN A 44 4.90 -9.37 8.24
C ASN A 44 4.55 -10.19 9.51
N THR A 45 5.28 -9.98 10.61
CA THR A 45 5.06 -10.62 11.91
C THR A 45 4.73 -9.57 12.98
N ALA A 46 4.08 -10.01 14.06
CA ALA A 46 3.75 -9.14 15.18
C ALA A 46 5.00 -8.74 15.97
N GLN A 47 5.14 -7.45 16.26
CA GLN A 47 6.21 -6.89 17.10
C GLN A 47 5.62 -6.50 18.46
N GLY A 48 5.56 -7.46 19.38
CA GLY A 48 4.84 -7.28 20.65
C GLY A 48 3.35 -7.08 20.39
N HIS A 49 2.79 -5.91 20.73
CA HIS A 49 1.38 -5.56 20.47
C HIS A 49 1.17 -4.77 19.16
N VAL A 50 2.23 -4.59 18.36
CA VAL A 50 2.17 -3.85 17.10
C VAL A 50 2.08 -4.81 15.92
N TYR A 51 1.12 -4.56 15.04
CA TYR A 51 0.91 -5.30 13.80
C TYR A 51 0.88 -4.31 12.63
N PHE A 52 1.69 -4.53 11.60
CA PHE A 52 1.65 -3.73 10.38
C PHE A 52 0.69 -4.35 9.36
N ALA A 53 -0.04 -3.50 8.63
CA ALA A 53 -0.94 -3.89 7.55
C ALA A 53 -0.83 -2.90 6.39
N GLY A 54 -0.98 -3.41 5.18
CA GLY A 54 -0.88 -2.64 3.94
C GLY A 54 -0.65 -3.53 2.72
N ASP A 55 -0.86 -2.96 1.53
CA ASP A 55 -0.53 -3.56 0.24
C ASP A 55 0.95 -3.94 0.13
N HIS A 56 1.84 -3.08 0.63
CA HIS A 56 3.29 -3.26 0.68
C HIS A 56 3.78 -4.49 1.48
N LEU A 57 2.89 -5.23 2.15
CA LEU A 57 3.23 -6.44 2.91
C LEU A 57 2.79 -7.73 2.22
N ASN A 58 2.31 -7.67 0.99
CA ASN A 58 1.93 -8.85 0.22
C ASN A 58 2.28 -8.69 -1.27
N TYR A 59 2.03 -9.74 -2.06
CA TYR A 59 2.36 -9.78 -3.49
C TYR A 59 1.38 -9.01 -4.39
N MET A 60 0.42 -8.27 -3.82
CA MET A 60 -0.56 -7.44 -4.51
C MET A 60 -0.33 -5.95 -4.18
N ASP A 61 0.94 -5.53 -4.19
CA ASP A 61 1.34 -4.14 -4.06
C ASP A 61 0.68 -3.26 -5.14
N ALA A 62 0.36 -2.00 -4.80
CA ALA A 62 -0.41 -1.08 -5.62
C ALA A 62 -1.89 -1.47 -5.87
N TRP A 63 -2.40 -2.55 -5.25
CA TRP A 63 -3.79 -2.97 -5.37
C TRP A 63 -4.55 -2.88 -4.05
N GLN A 64 -5.79 -2.37 -4.11
CA GLN A 64 -6.70 -2.35 -2.96
C GLN A 64 -6.88 -3.73 -2.33
N HIS A 65 -6.88 -4.80 -3.15
CA HIS A 65 -6.94 -6.18 -2.68
C HIS A 65 -5.81 -6.49 -1.69
N GLY A 66 -4.59 -6.01 -1.96
CA GLY A 66 -3.44 -6.19 -1.08
C GLY A 66 -3.72 -5.61 0.31
N THR A 67 -4.12 -4.33 0.38
CA THR A 67 -4.43 -3.67 1.65
C THR A 67 -5.55 -4.37 2.42
N ILE A 68 -6.65 -4.71 1.75
CA ILE A 68 -7.82 -5.35 2.39
C ILE A 68 -7.46 -6.75 2.92
N SER A 69 -6.76 -7.56 2.11
CA SER A 69 -6.33 -8.91 2.52
C SER A 69 -5.30 -8.86 3.65
N SER A 70 -4.38 -7.90 3.62
CA SER A 70 -3.40 -7.65 4.69
C SER A 70 -4.09 -7.28 6.01
N ALA A 71 -5.10 -6.40 5.97
CA ALA A 71 -5.91 -6.06 7.14
C ALA A 71 -6.64 -7.28 7.70
N ARG A 72 -7.27 -8.11 6.85
CA ARG A 72 -7.94 -9.35 7.27
C ARG A 72 -6.98 -10.32 7.95
N LYS A 73 -5.76 -10.48 7.41
CA LYS A 73 -4.70 -11.31 8.02
C LYS A 73 -4.36 -10.82 9.44
N VAL A 74 -4.12 -9.52 9.61
CA VAL A 74 -3.76 -8.94 10.91
C VAL A 74 -4.89 -9.09 11.93
N VAL A 75 -6.13 -8.77 11.55
CA VAL A 75 -7.29 -8.92 12.44
C VAL A 75 -7.48 -10.38 12.87
N THR A 76 -7.27 -11.33 11.96
CA THR A 76 -7.34 -12.77 12.26
C THR A 76 -6.26 -13.18 13.26
N ALA A 77 -5.01 -12.76 13.03
CA ALA A 77 -3.89 -13.08 13.92
C ALA A 77 -4.07 -12.46 15.32
N LEU A 78 -4.58 -11.24 15.40
CA LEU A 78 -4.92 -10.59 16.67
C LEU A 78 -6.03 -11.34 17.39
N HIS A 79 -7.10 -11.71 16.67
CA HIS A 79 -8.22 -12.47 17.24
C HIS A 79 -7.77 -13.82 17.80
N GLN A 80 -6.95 -14.57 17.06
CA GLN A 80 -6.37 -15.84 17.51
C GLN A 80 -5.53 -15.69 18.78
N ARG A 81 -4.71 -14.63 18.86
CA ARG A 81 -3.91 -14.35 20.05
C ARG A 81 -4.78 -14.10 21.29
N VAL A 82 -5.85 -13.32 21.13
CA VAL A 82 -6.79 -13.03 22.21
C VAL A 82 -7.49 -14.31 22.69
N LEU A 83 -7.87 -15.21 21.77
CA LEU A 83 -8.50 -16.49 22.13
C LEU A 83 -7.55 -17.48 22.84
N ALA A 84 -6.24 -17.33 22.66
CA ALA A 84 -5.22 -18.18 23.28
C ALA A 84 -4.70 -17.66 24.63
N SER A 85 -5.20 -16.50 25.08
CA SER A 85 -4.88 -15.89 26.37
C SER A 85 -5.85 -16.34 27.46
#